data_AF-A0A9X3PWY1-F1
#
_entry.id   AF-A0A9X3PWY1-F1
#
_cell.length_a   1.000
_cell.length_b   1.000
_cell.length_c   1.000
_cell.angle_alpha   90.00
_cell.angle_beta   90.00
_cell.angle_gamma   90.00
#
_symmetry.space_group_name_H-M   'P 1'
#
loop_
_entity.id
_entity.type
_entity.pdbx_description
1 polymer ?
#
loop_
_entity_poly.entity_id
_entity_poly.type
_entity_poly.pdbx_seq_one_letter_code
_entity_poly.pdbx_strand_id
1 'polypeptide(L)'
;MDADPNRRSVAEYLQRAEMLYDLGQVPDARAEADAALRVDPLDPDANAMAAACALAAHDPDEALTYAGAALAHKPQHSRAMITRGYALADIGRRGEALQAAASVLDLDRASWQHHVHYALITRRAGAAQPALDAAWNAVNLAPSQPRTHLALAAIAESLDMSELAKRSRQAAEDLGPDQTGVPVPAMPAEVSRPPRRFVDADPDDPRWRDKIYGPGFFRGALGRSVLLGIAVVFAVPALLGSEIDTGPRLFLAIVAIAAWVAWFTVLRRHRNPE
;
A
#
# COMPACT_ATOMS: atom_id res chain seq x y z
N MET A 1 3.85 11.99 38.87
CA MET A 1 4.19 11.87 37.44
C MET A 1 3.30 12.90 36.78
N ASP A 2 3.79 14.13 36.74
CA ASP A 2 2.96 15.29 36.46
C ASP A 2 2.75 15.35 34.96
N ALA A 3 1.52 15.07 34.52
CA ALA A 3 1.13 15.31 33.14
C ALA A 3 1.20 16.83 32.92
N ASP A 4 2.16 17.28 32.12
CA ASP A 4 2.28 18.67 31.70
C ASP A 4 0.93 19.13 31.11
N PRO A 5 0.22 20.08 31.76
CA PRO A 5 -1.09 20.54 31.33
C PRO A 5 -1.05 21.27 29.97
N ASN A 6 0.14 21.48 29.39
CA ASN A 6 0.35 22.06 28.07
C ASN A 6 0.71 21.02 26.99
N ARG A 7 0.71 19.72 27.31
CA ARG A 7 0.98 18.68 26.32
C ARG A 7 -0.27 18.44 25.47
N ARG A 8 -0.20 18.83 24.19
CA ARG A 8 -1.26 18.57 23.20
C ARG A 8 -1.66 17.08 23.20
N SER A 9 -2.95 16.85 23.04
CA SER A 9 -3.56 15.53 22.85
C SER A 9 -3.30 14.98 21.44
N VAL A 10 -3.48 13.67 21.28
CA VAL A 10 -3.41 12.99 19.96
C VAL A 10 -4.33 13.68 18.95
N ALA A 11 -5.57 14.00 19.35
CA ALA A 11 -6.55 14.64 18.49
C ALA A 11 -6.10 16.03 17.99
N GLU A 12 -5.50 16.85 18.86
CA GLU A 12 -5.00 18.18 18.47
C GLU A 12 -3.83 18.09 17.48
N TYR A 13 -2.91 17.15 17.70
CA TYR A 13 -1.84 16.86 16.74
C TYR A 13 -2.42 16.41 15.39
N LEU A 14 -3.44 15.55 15.39
CA LEU A 14 -4.05 15.04 14.16
C LEU A 14 -4.80 16.10 13.38
N GLN A 15 -5.57 16.96 14.06
CA GLN A 15 -6.26 18.07 13.40
C GLN A 15 -5.27 19.00 12.69
N ARG A 16 -4.14 19.30 13.34
CA ARG A 16 -3.11 20.14 12.74
C ARG A 16 -2.39 19.43 11.61
N ALA A 17 -2.09 18.14 11.76
CA ALA A 17 -1.51 17.32 10.71
C ALA A 17 -2.41 17.30 9.46
N GLU A 18 -3.72 17.16 9.64
CA GLU A 18 -4.70 17.18 8.55
C GLU A 18 -4.72 18.53 7.83
N MET A 19 -4.80 19.64 8.57
CA MET A 19 -4.73 20.97 7.96
C MET A 19 -3.43 21.19 7.17
N LEU A 20 -2.29 20.79 7.73
CA LEU A 20 -0.99 20.93 7.08
C LEU A 20 -0.89 20.05 5.83
N TYR A 21 -1.42 18.83 5.90
CA TYR A 21 -1.49 17.92 4.75
C TYR A 21 -2.35 18.52 3.64
N ASP A 22 -3.49 19.12 4.02
CA ASP A 22 -4.40 19.75 3.07
C ASP A 22 -3.78 21.01 2.41
N LEU A 23 -2.91 21.71 3.13
CA LEU A 23 -2.12 22.82 2.58
C LEU A 23 -0.91 22.36 1.74
N GLY A 24 -0.70 21.05 1.60
CA GLY A 24 0.45 20.49 0.89
C GLY A 24 1.77 20.57 1.67
N GLN A 25 1.73 20.97 2.94
CA GLN A 25 2.89 21.02 3.84
C GLN A 25 3.16 19.63 4.44
N VAL A 26 3.42 18.67 3.56
CA VAL A 26 3.59 17.24 3.91
C VAL A 26 4.66 17.01 4.99
N PRO A 27 5.84 17.67 4.97
CA PRO A 27 6.85 17.48 6.03
C PRO A 27 6.35 17.92 7.42
N ASP A 28 5.62 19.04 7.50
CA ASP A 28 5.09 19.54 8.77
C ASP A 28 3.93 18.67 9.24
N ALA A 29 3.07 18.21 8.33
CA ALA A 29 2.01 17.24 8.63
C ALA A 29 2.59 15.95 9.21
N ARG A 30 3.69 15.45 8.63
CA ARG A 30 4.40 14.27 9.14
C ARG A 30 4.94 14.52 10.55
N ALA A 31 5.51 15.69 10.82
CA ALA A 31 6.04 16.01 12.15
C ALA A 31 4.94 16.01 13.24
N GLU A 32 3.74 16.52 12.93
CA GLU A 32 2.59 16.49 13.84
C GLU A 32 2.04 15.06 13.99
N ALA A 33 1.98 14.26 12.91
CA ALA A 33 1.61 12.84 13.00
C ALA A 33 2.59 12.03 13.87
N ASP A 34 3.89 12.26 13.73
CA ASP A 34 4.92 11.64 14.57
C ASP A 34 4.79 12.09 16.03
N ALA A 35 4.35 13.33 16.28
CA ALA A 35 4.04 13.82 17.62
C ALA A 35 2.84 13.12 18.24
N ALA A 36 1.77 12.88 17.46
CA ALA A 36 0.65 12.06 17.88
C ALA A 36 1.10 10.63 18.24
N LEU A 37 1.93 10.00 17.40
CA LEU A 37 2.47 8.66 17.64
C LEU A 37 3.41 8.56 18.86
N ARG A 38 4.06 9.66 19.27
CA ARG A 38 4.81 9.71 20.55
C ARG A 38 3.90 9.74 21.78
N VAL A 39 2.64 10.17 21.62
CA VAL A 39 1.64 10.15 22.69
C VAL A 39 0.95 8.80 22.72
N ASP A 40 0.48 8.31 21.57
CA ASP A 40 -0.09 6.97 21.40
C ASP A 40 0.45 6.31 20.11
N PRO A 41 1.40 5.37 20.23
CA PRO A 41 1.97 4.66 19.07
C PRO A 41 0.98 3.78 18.31
N LEU A 42 -0.14 3.39 18.93
CA LEU A 42 -1.12 2.47 18.35
C LEU A 42 -2.36 3.19 17.82
N ASP A 43 -2.41 4.52 17.93
CA ASP A 43 -3.56 5.29 17.45
C ASP A 43 -3.73 5.09 15.92
N PRO A 44 -4.89 4.60 15.48
CA PRO A 44 -5.09 4.23 14.08
C PRO A 44 -5.19 5.47 13.17
N ASP A 45 -5.66 6.61 13.68
CA ASP A 45 -5.77 7.85 12.90
C ASP A 45 -4.39 8.49 12.68
N ALA A 46 -3.52 8.45 13.69
CA ALA A 46 -2.13 8.89 13.60
C ALA A 46 -1.28 8.01 12.68
N ASN A 47 -1.43 6.69 12.78
CA ASN A 47 -0.80 5.77 11.83
C ASN A 47 -1.34 6.01 10.40
N ALA A 48 -2.64 6.22 10.21
CA ALA A 48 -3.20 6.52 8.90
C ALA A 48 -2.70 7.86 8.33
N MET A 49 -2.50 8.87 9.17
CA MET A 49 -1.94 10.16 8.76
C MET A 49 -0.46 10.04 8.37
N ALA A 50 0.34 9.33 9.17
CA ALA A 50 1.74 9.05 8.85
C ALA A 50 1.88 8.28 7.53
N ALA A 51 0.99 7.31 7.29
CA ALA A 51 0.92 6.57 6.03
C ALA A 51 0.62 7.48 4.83
N ALA A 52 -0.35 8.39 4.96
CA ALA A 52 -0.69 9.35 3.91
C ALA A 52 0.49 10.29 3.60
N CYS A 53 1.16 10.79 4.63
CA CYS A 53 2.36 11.62 4.48
C CYS A 53 3.50 10.86 3.78
N ALA A 54 3.76 9.60 4.14
CA ALA A 54 4.77 8.76 3.50
C ALA A 54 4.46 8.52 2.01
N LEU A 55 3.20 8.26 1.68
CA LEU A 55 2.76 8.09 0.29
C LEU A 55 2.96 9.39 -0.53
N ALA A 56 2.61 10.54 0.05
CA ALA A 56 2.82 11.84 -0.57
C ALA A 56 4.32 12.18 -0.74
N ALA A 57 5.18 11.69 0.16
CA ALA A 57 6.63 11.76 0.06
C ALA A 57 7.24 10.72 -0.91
N HIS A 58 6.42 9.95 -1.63
CA HIS A 58 6.83 8.88 -2.54
C HIS A 58 7.62 7.74 -1.87
N ASP A 59 7.35 7.48 -0.59
CA ASP A 59 7.81 6.30 0.14
C ASP A 59 6.64 5.31 0.37
N PRO A 60 6.35 4.46 -0.64
CA PRO A 60 5.25 3.51 -0.52
C PRO A 60 5.53 2.38 0.48
N ASP A 61 6.79 2.06 0.77
CA ASP A 61 7.14 0.99 1.70
C ASP A 61 6.84 1.43 3.15
N GLU A 62 7.21 2.66 3.49
CA GLU A 62 6.83 3.26 4.78
C GLU A 62 5.31 3.48 4.86
N ALA A 63 4.66 3.93 3.78
CA ALA A 63 3.21 4.06 3.73
C ALA A 63 2.47 2.74 4.01
N LEU A 64 2.96 1.62 3.46
CA LEU A 64 2.39 0.29 3.75
C LEU A 64 2.58 -0.15 5.19
N THR A 65 3.71 0.23 5.81
CA THR A 65 3.99 -0.08 7.21
C THR A 65 3.00 0.61 8.13
N TYR A 66 2.84 1.92 7.99
CA TYR A 66 1.90 2.69 8.80
C TYR A 66 0.44 2.38 8.49
N ALA A 67 0.08 2.19 7.22
CA ALA A 67 -1.27 1.75 6.85
C ALA A 67 -1.58 0.37 7.45
N GLY A 68 -0.60 -0.54 7.46
CA GLY A 68 -0.72 -1.84 8.12
C GLY A 68 -0.98 -1.72 9.62
N ALA A 69 -0.25 -0.84 10.31
CA ALA A 69 -0.45 -0.57 11.74
C ALA A 69 -1.85 0.00 12.02
N ALA A 70 -2.30 0.99 11.24
CA ALA A 70 -3.65 1.54 11.38
C ALA A 70 -4.74 0.48 11.18
N LEU A 71 -4.60 -0.36 10.15
CA LEU A 71 -5.57 -1.42 9.82
C LEU A 71 -5.57 -2.59 10.81
N ALA A 72 -4.46 -2.83 11.50
CA ALA A 72 -4.41 -3.83 12.57
C ALA A 72 -5.31 -3.44 13.76
N HIS A 73 -5.44 -2.15 14.05
CA HIS A 73 -6.28 -1.64 15.14
C HIS A 73 -7.69 -1.26 14.68
N LYS A 74 -7.83 -0.73 13.46
CA LYS A 74 -9.11 -0.37 12.86
C LYS A 74 -9.20 -0.90 11.43
N PRO A 75 -9.67 -2.15 11.24
CA PRO A 75 -9.66 -2.82 9.93
C PRO A 75 -10.43 -2.11 8.81
N GLN A 76 -11.41 -1.29 9.15
CA GLN A 76 -12.24 -0.51 8.22
C GLN A 76 -11.85 0.98 8.20
N HIS A 77 -10.58 1.31 8.46
CA HIS A 77 -10.10 2.69 8.40
C HIS A 77 -9.93 3.14 6.95
N SER A 78 -10.88 3.95 6.46
CA SER A 78 -10.94 4.37 5.04
C SER A 78 -9.63 4.97 4.52
N ARG A 79 -9.02 5.95 5.24
CA ARG A 79 -7.77 6.60 4.81
C ARG A 79 -6.62 5.59 4.71
N ALA A 80 -6.49 4.68 5.68
CA ALA A 80 -5.45 3.66 5.66
C ALA A 80 -5.66 2.63 4.53
N MET A 81 -6.90 2.21 4.27
CA MET A 81 -7.22 1.31 3.14
C MET A 81 -6.90 1.94 1.80
N ILE A 82 -7.29 3.20 1.60
CA ILE A 82 -6.98 3.98 0.39
C ILE A 82 -5.47 4.12 0.21
N THR A 83 -4.76 4.53 1.26
CA THR A 83 -3.30 4.72 1.22
C THR A 83 -2.58 3.41 0.88
N ARG A 84 -3.01 2.29 1.48
CA ARG A 84 -2.49 0.95 1.17
C ARG A 84 -2.70 0.62 -0.31
N GLY A 85 -3.89 0.87 -0.85
CA GLY A 85 -4.20 0.59 -2.26
C GLY A 85 -3.30 1.36 -3.22
N TYR A 86 -3.09 2.66 -2.97
CA TYR A 86 -2.14 3.44 -3.76
C TYR A 86 -0.71 2.95 -3.61
N ALA A 87 -0.24 2.74 -2.37
CA ALA A 87 1.14 2.30 -2.13
C ALA A 87 1.44 0.95 -2.80
N LEU A 88 0.48 0.00 -2.81
CA LEU A 88 0.60 -1.27 -3.53
C LEU A 88 0.68 -1.06 -5.05
N ALA A 89 -0.08 -0.12 -5.60
CA ALA A 89 -0.02 0.22 -7.01
C ALA A 89 1.33 0.86 -7.38
N ASP A 90 1.87 1.74 -6.53
CA ASP A 90 3.17 2.41 -6.71
C ASP A 90 4.34 1.46 -6.83
N ILE A 91 4.32 0.36 -6.08
CA ILE A 91 5.38 -0.66 -6.08
C ILE A 91 5.10 -1.80 -7.07
N GLY A 92 4.05 -1.69 -7.89
CA GLY A 92 3.72 -2.66 -8.93
C GLY A 92 3.09 -3.96 -8.44
N ARG A 93 2.64 -4.04 -7.17
CA ARG A 93 1.89 -5.19 -6.63
C ARG A 93 0.44 -5.17 -7.10
N ARG A 94 0.26 -5.29 -8.42
CA ARG A 94 -1.01 -5.08 -9.13
C ARG A 94 -2.17 -5.86 -8.53
N GLY A 95 -2.02 -7.17 -8.32
CA GLY A 95 -3.11 -8.02 -7.80
C GLY A 95 -3.62 -7.56 -6.44
N GLU A 96 -2.71 -7.19 -5.54
CA GLU A 96 -3.05 -6.72 -4.20
C GLU A 96 -3.61 -5.29 -4.21
N ALA A 97 -3.12 -4.43 -5.12
CA ALA A 97 -3.68 -3.10 -5.32
C ALA A 97 -5.15 -3.18 -5.76
N LEU A 98 -5.50 -4.11 -6.66
CA LEU A 98 -6.88 -4.32 -7.10
C LEU A 98 -7.78 -4.85 -5.97
N GLN A 99 -7.26 -5.77 -5.14
CA GLN A 99 -7.98 -6.25 -3.96
C GLN A 99 -8.19 -5.12 -2.94
N ALA A 100 -7.17 -4.31 -2.68
CA ALA A 100 -7.27 -3.16 -1.79
C ALA A 100 -8.27 -2.13 -2.32
N ALA A 101 -8.26 -1.83 -3.63
CA ALA A 101 -9.26 -0.96 -4.26
C ALA A 101 -10.69 -1.50 -4.05
N ALA A 102 -10.92 -2.79 -4.31
CA ALA A 102 -12.23 -3.42 -4.10
C ALA A 102 -12.69 -3.29 -2.64
N SER A 103 -11.77 -3.49 -1.67
CA SER A 103 -12.10 -3.34 -0.26
C SER A 103 -12.48 -1.90 0.15
N VAL A 104 -11.91 -0.87 -0.50
CA VAL A 104 -12.33 0.53 -0.30
C VAL A 104 -13.78 0.72 -0.76
N LEU A 105 -14.15 0.12 -1.89
CA LEU A 105 -15.51 0.21 -2.42
C LEU A 105 -16.52 -0.56 -1.55
N ASP A 106 -16.08 -1.63 -0.88
CA ASP A 106 -16.92 -2.41 0.04
C ASP A 106 -17.27 -1.67 1.34
N LEU A 107 -16.53 -0.61 1.71
CA LEU A 107 -16.88 0.25 2.85
C LEU A 107 -18.22 0.96 2.65
N ASP A 108 -18.42 1.52 1.45
CA ASP A 108 -19.67 2.11 1.01
C ASP A 108 -19.69 2.18 -0.53
N ARG A 109 -20.53 1.34 -1.13
CA ARG A 109 -20.69 1.23 -2.58
C ARG A 109 -21.45 2.40 -3.21
N ALA A 110 -22.16 3.19 -2.40
CA ALA A 110 -22.88 4.39 -2.83
C ALA A 110 -22.04 5.67 -2.67
N SER A 111 -20.84 5.59 -2.09
CA SER A 111 -19.93 6.73 -1.96
C SER A 111 -19.23 7.02 -3.29
N TRP A 112 -19.51 8.19 -3.87
CA TRP A 112 -18.79 8.67 -5.04
C TRP A 112 -17.28 8.84 -4.75
N GLN A 113 -16.88 9.16 -3.52
CA GLN A 113 -15.46 9.26 -3.13
C GLN A 113 -14.77 7.90 -3.22
N HIS A 114 -15.40 6.81 -2.75
CA HIS A 114 -14.83 5.48 -2.86
C HIS A 114 -14.72 5.02 -4.32
N HIS A 115 -15.69 5.37 -5.18
CA HIS A 115 -15.57 5.14 -6.63
C HIS A 115 -14.41 5.90 -7.25
N VAL A 116 -14.18 7.17 -6.86
CA VAL A 116 -13.00 7.95 -7.30
C VAL A 116 -11.71 7.25 -6.87
N HIS A 117 -11.58 6.83 -5.61
CA HIS A 117 -10.38 6.15 -5.13
C HIS A 117 -10.18 4.79 -5.80
N TYR A 118 -11.25 4.01 -6.00
CA TYR A 118 -11.19 2.77 -6.77
C TYR A 118 -10.67 3.04 -8.18
N ALA A 119 -11.22 4.04 -8.88
CA ALA A 119 -10.82 4.38 -10.24
C ALA A 119 -9.31 4.74 -10.33
N LEU A 120 -8.84 5.57 -9.40
CA LEU A 120 -7.45 6.03 -9.40
C LEU A 120 -6.45 4.92 -9.03
N ILE A 121 -6.79 4.07 -8.05
CA ILE A 121 -5.94 2.93 -7.65
C ILE A 121 -5.88 1.90 -8.79
N THR A 122 -7.03 1.55 -9.38
CA THR A 122 -7.09 0.57 -10.49
C THR A 122 -6.39 1.08 -11.74
N ARG A 123 -6.52 2.38 -12.07
CA ARG A 123 -5.74 3.03 -13.14
C ARG A 123 -4.25 2.88 -12.89
N ARG A 124 -3.79 3.22 -11.68
CA ARG A 124 -2.37 3.15 -11.31
C ARG A 124 -1.84 1.72 -11.31
N ALA A 125 -2.69 0.74 -10.99
CA ALA A 125 -2.40 -0.68 -11.13
C ALA A 125 -2.45 -1.16 -12.60
N GLY A 126 -2.86 -0.30 -13.55
CA GLY A 126 -2.95 -0.55 -14.99
C GLY A 126 -4.21 -1.31 -15.42
N ALA A 127 -5.27 -1.30 -14.62
CA ALA A 127 -6.57 -1.89 -14.94
C ALA A 127 -7.51 -0.81 -15.53
N ALA A 128 -7.37 -0.58 -16.84
CA ALA A 128 -8.06 0.47 -17.58
C ALA A 128 -9.59 0.43 -17.50
N GLN A 129 -10.20 -0.72 -17.80
CA GLN A 129 -11.67 -0.84 -17.85
C GLN A 129 -12.31 -0.63 -16.48
N PRO A 130 -11.88 -1.32 -15.39
CA PRO A 130 -12.40 -1.04 -14.04
C PRO A 130 -12.24 0.42 -13.61
N ALA A 131 -11.14 1.07 -14.02
CA ALA A 131 -10.92 2.46 -13.70
C ALA A 131 -11.96 3.38 -14.37
N LEU A 132 -12.22 3.16 -15.66
CA LEU A 132 -13.19 3.94 -16.43
C LEU A 132 -14.61 3.72 -15.91
N ASP A 133 -15.00 2.47 -15.63
CA ASP A 133 -16.32 2.13 -15.10
C ASP A 133 -16.59 2.81 -13.76
N ALA A 134 -15.62 2.77 -12.84
CA ALA A 134 -15.75 3.41 -11.53
C ALA A 134 -15.74 4.93 -11.63
N ALA A 135 -14.97 5.52 -12.54
CA ALA A 135 -15.02 6.97 -12.76
C ALA A 135 -16.41 7.43 -13.27
N TRP A 136 -17.02 6.68 -14.19
CA TRP A 136 -18.40 6.93 -14.60
C TRP A 136 -19.40 6.76 -13.46
N ASN A 137 -19.25 5.72 -12.63
CA ASN A 137 -20.10 5.53 -11.46
C ASN A 137 -19.98 6.70 -10.46
N ALA A 138 -18.78 7.23 -10.23
CA ALA A 138 -18.58 8.41 -9.41
C ALA A 138 -19.38 9.62 -9.95
N VAL A 139 -19.30 9.88 -11.26
CA VAL A 139 -20.06 10.96 -11.92
C VAL A 139 -21.57 10.73 -11.81
N ASN A 140 -22.04 9.51 -11.99
CA ASN A 140 -23.47 9.18 -11.88
C ASN A 140 -24.00 9.37 -10.45
N LEU A 141 -23.20 9.02 -9.44
CA LEU A 141 -23.57 9.18 -8.03
C LEU A 141 -23.57 10.64 -7.56
N ALA A 142 -22.64 11.46 -8.09
CA ALA A 142 -22.54 12.86 -7.72
C ALA A 142 -22.16 13.73 -8.92
N PRO A 143 -23.12 14.02 -9.82
CA PRO A 143 -22.87 14.75 -11.06
C PRO A 143 -22.59 16.24 -10.83
N SER A 144 -22.98 16.78 -9.67
CA SER A 144 -22.70 18.15 -9.26
C SER A 144 -21.37 18.33 -8.53
N GLN A 145 -20.59 17.26 -8.34
CA GLN A 145 -19.29 17.33 -7.67
C GLN A 145 -18.17 17.50 -8.71
N PRO A 146 -17.42 18.62 -8.71
CA PRO A 146 -16.32 18.82 -9.68
C PRO A 146 -15.30 17.68 -9.67
N ARG A 147 -15.01 17.11 -8.49
CA ARG A 147 -14.04 16.01 -8.34
C ARG A 147 -14.39 14.74 -9.10
N THR A 148 -15.67 14.41 -9.28
CA THR A 148 -16.05 13.19 -10.00
C THR A 148 -15.71 13.33 -11.49
N HIS A 149 -15.95 14.51 -12.05
CA HIS A 149 -15.57 14.87 -13.42
C HIS A 149 -14.05 14.97 -13.60
N LEU A 150 -13.32 15.54 -12.64
CA LEU A 150 -11.85 15.57 -12.68
C LEU A 150 -11.24 14.16 -12.65
N ALA A 151 -11.80 13.25 -11.85
CA ALA A 151 -11.38 11.86 -11.83
C ALA A 151 -11.61 11.21 -13.20
N LEU A 152 -12.80 11.38 -13.78
CA LEU A 152 -13.10 10.86 -15.12
C LEU A 152 -12.18 11.43 -16.19
N ALA A 153 -11.87 12.73 -16.14
CA ALA A 153 -10.91 13.35 -17.03
C ALA A 153 -9.53 12.69 -16.92
N ALA A 154 -9.01 12.52 -15.71
CA ALA A 154 -7.71 11.90 -15.47
C ALA A 154 -7.66 10.42 -15.93
N ILE A 155 -8.74 9.66 -15.74
CA ILE A 155 -8.82 8.30 -16.29
C ILE A 155 -8.83 8.34 -17.82
N ALA A 156 -9.68 9.18 -18.42
CA ALA A 156 -9.80 9.30 -19.88
C ALA A 156 -8.47 9.69 -20.54
N GLU A 157 -7.69 10.59 -19.94
CA GLU A 157 -6.36 10.96 -20.43
C GLU A 157 -5.40 9.78 -20.44
N SER A 158 -5.38 8.98 -19.38
CA SER A 158 -4.51 7.79 -19.31
C SER A 158 -4.89 6.70 -20.34
N LEU A 159 -6.07 6.82 -20.94
CA LEU A 159 -6.58 5.91 -21.99
C LEU A 159 -6.56 6.55 -23.38
N ASP A 160 -5.95 7.73 -23.53
CA ASP A 160 -5.91 8.52 -24.78
C ASP A 160 -7.31 8.91 -25.32
N MET A 161 -8.31 8.97 -24.44
CA MET A 161 -9.68 9.40 -24.76
C MET A 161 -9.80 10.92 -24.69
N SER A 162 -9.05 11.61 -25.55
CA SER A 162 -8.87 13.08 -25.52
C SER A 162 -10.17 13.89 -25.47
N GLU A 163 -11.20 13.50 -26.24
CA GLU A 163 -12.47 14.23 -26.26
C GLU A 163 -13.29 14.06 -24.98
N LEU A 164 -13.27 12.86 -24.39
CA LEU A 164 -13.91 12.62 -23.10
C LEU A 164 -13.20 13.42 -22.00
N ALA A 165 -11.87 13.37 -21.98
CA ALA A 165 -11.07 14.12 -21.01
C ALA A 165 -11.36 15.62 -21.01
N LYS A 166 -11.38 16.25 -22.21
CA LYS A 166 -11.70 17.68 -22.34
C LYS A 166 -13.10 18.01 -21.84
N ARG A 167 -14.11 17.22 -22.23
CA ARG A 167 -15.51 17.45 -21.81
C ARG A 167 -15.68 17.30 -20.31
N SER A 168 -15.08 16.28 -19.71
CA SER A 168 -15.12 16.07 -18.26
C SER A 168 -14.40 17.20 -17.51
N ARG A 169 -13.27 17.70 -18.01
CA ARG A 169 -12.61 18.87 -17.42
C ARG A 169 -13.48 20.13 -17.50
N GLN A 170 -14.08 20.39 -18.65
CA GLN A 170 -15.00 21.52 -18.81
C GLN A 170 -16.18 21.43 -17.82
N ALA A 171 -16.78 20.24 -17.68
CA ALA A 171 -17.87 20.03 -16.73
C ALA A 171 -17.43 20.31 -15.28
N ALA A 172 -16.20 19.95 -14.89
CA ALA A 172 -15.66 20.28 -13.57
C ALA A 172 -15.47 21.80 -13.40
N GLU A 173 -14.97 22.49 -14.42
CA GLU A 173 -14.77 23.94 -14.39
C GLU A 173 -16.11 24.70 -14.28
N ASP A 174 -17.13 24.26 -15.01
CA ASP A 174 -18.47 24.84 -14.99
C ASP A 174 -19.14 24.73 -13.61
N LEU A 175 -18.80 23.69 -12.83
CA LEU A 175 -19.28 23.48 -11.46
C LEU A 175 -18.52 24.31 -10.41
N GLY A 176 -17.38 24.89 -10.78
CA GLY A 176 -16.53 25.69 -9.88
C GLY A 176 -15.64 24.87 -8.94
N PRO A 177 -14.94 25.53 -8.00
CA PRO A 177 -14.01 24.86 -7.09
C PRO A 177 -14.73 23.91 -6.15
N ASP A 178 -14.05 22.82 -5.79
CA ASP A 178 -14.58 21.83 -4.86
C ASP A 178 -14.81 22.44 -3.47
N GLN A 179 -16.04 22.32 -2.96
CA GLN A 179 -16.44 22.84 -1.65
C GLN A 179 -16.03 21.93 -0.49
N THR A 180 -15.53 20.72 -0.75
CA THR A 180 -15.32 19.67 0.27
C THR A 180 -13.91 19.66 0.90
N GLY A 181 -13.03 20.61 0.58
CA GLY A 181 -11.79 20.87 1.33
C GLY A 181 -10.64 19.86 1.22
N VAL A 182 -10.87 18.59 0.85
CA VAL A 182 -9.81 17.57 0.77
C VAL A 182 -8.99 17.65 -0.53
N PRO A 183 -7.72 18.09 -0.56
CA PRO A 183 -7.01 18.21 -1.81
C PRO A 183 -6.83 16.84 -2.46
N VAL A 184 -7.03 16.79 -3.78
CA VAL A 184 -6.42 15.72 -4.57
C VAL A 184 -4.91 15.89 -4.39
N PRO A 185 -4.16 14.87 -3.92
CA PRO A 185 -2.70 14.95 -3.95
C PRO A 185 -2.32 15.38 -5.36
N ALA A 186 -1.62 16.50 -5.50
CA ALA A 186 -1.20 16.99 -6.80
C ALA A 186 -0.62 15.79 -7.56
N MET A 187 -1.27 15.42 -8.66
CA MET A 187 -0.87 14.27 -9.45
C MET A 187 0.59 14.54 -9.82
N PRO A 188 1.56 13.73 -9.34
CA PRO A 188 2.91 13.90 -9.83
C PRO A 188 2.79 13.75 -11.34
N ALA A 189 3.36 14.71 -12.09
CA ALA A 189 3.64 14.49 -13.50
C ALA A 189 4.24 13.08 -13.61
N GLU A 190 3.86 12.31 -14.63
CA GLU A 190 4.48 11.01 -14.91
C GLU A 190 5.98 11.23 -15.16
N VAL A 191 6.74 11.40 -14.08
CA VAL A 191 8.17 11.24 -14.06
C VAL A 191 8.31 9.75 -14.24
N SER A 192 8.72 9.33 -15.44
CA SER A 192 9.27 8.01 -15.69
C SER A 192 10.16 7.66 -14.52
N ARG A 193 9.63 6.83 -13.60
CA ARG A 193 10.44 6.30 -12.52
C ARG A 193 11.51 5.47 -13.23
N PRO A 194 12.81 5.75 -13.04
CA PRO A 194 13.80 4.76 -13.43
C PRO A 194 13.43 3.47 -12.67
N PRO A 195 13.55 2.29 -13.30
CA PRO A 195 13.23 1.04 -12.63
C PRO A 195 14.01 0.99 -11.32
N ARG A 196 13.29 0.93 -10.19
CA ARG A 196 13.91 0.73 -8.88
C ARG A 196 14.67 -0.59 -8.97
N ARG A 197 16.00 -0.51 -8.94
CA ARG A 197 16.87 -1.65 -8.77
C ARG A 197 16.55 -2.21 -7.38
N PHE A 198 16.08 -3.46 -7.33
CA PHE A 198 15.81 -4.11 -6.05
C PHE A 198 17.08 -4.07 -5.20
N VAL A 199 16.97 -3.39 -4.05
CA VAL A 199 18.03 -3.20 -3.06
C VAL A 199 19.23 -2.43 -3.63
N ASP A 200 19.47 -1.22 -3.11
CA ASP A 200 20.81 -0.62 -3.12
C ASP A 200 21.72 -1.49 -2.24
N ALA A 201 22.08 -2.67 -2.75
CA ALA A 201 23.29 -3.34 -2.36
C ALA A 201 24.37 -2.61 -3.15
N ASP A 202 24.94 -1.57 -2.54
CA ASP A 202 26.25 -1.10 -2.91
C ASP A 202 27.15 -2.35 -3.03
N PRO A 203 27.63 -2.70 -4.25
CA PRO A 203 28.43 -3.89 -4.46
C PRO A 203 29.71 -3.89 -3.61
N ASP A 204 30.13 -2.68 -3.21
CA ASP A 204 31.34 -2.43 -2.45
C ASP A 204 31.08 -2.26 -0.94
N ASP A 205 29.84 -2.33 -0.46
CA ASP A 205 29.52 -2.30 0.99
C ASP A 205 29.90 -3.63 1.65
N PRO A 206 30.98 -3.70 2.45
CA PRO A 206 31.44 -4.96 3.05
C PRO A 206 30.45 -5.56 4.06
N ARG A 207 29.42 -4.80 4.48
CA ARG A 207 28.37 -5.23 5.43
C ARG A 207 27.14 -5.83 4.75
N TRP A 208 27.14 -6.00 3.42
CA TRP A 208 26.02 -6.64 2.70
C TRP A 208 25.68 -8.03 3.27
N ARG A 209 26.70 -8.76 3.73
CA ARG A 209 26.54 -10.08 4.37
C ARG A 209 25.78 -9.98 5.70
N ASP A 210 26.08 -8.97 6.52
CA ASP A 210 25.41 -8.79 7.81
C ASP A 210 23.93 -8.42 7.63
N LYS A 211 23.60 -7.68 6.57
CA LYS A 211 22.21 -7.34 6.21
C LYS A 211 21.39 -8.58 5.80
N ILE A 212 22.00 -9.55 5.12
CA ILE A 212 21.31 -10.78 4.65
C ILE A 212 21.25 -11.85 5.75
N TYR A 213 22.32 -11.99 6.53
CA TYR A 213 22.49 -13.11 7.46
C TYR A 213 22.27 -12.72 8.93
N GLY A 214 22.46 -11.46 9.33
CA GLY A 214 22.41 -11.02 10.73
C GLY A 214 23.48 -11.70 11.61
N PRO A 215 23.67 -11.26 12.86
CA PRO A 215 24.56 -11.95 13.79
C PRO A 215 23.89 -13.25 14.26
N GLY A 216 24.17 -14.33 13.54
CA GLY A 216 23.71 -15.69 13.83
C GLY A 216 22.85 -16.31 12.73
N PHE A 217 22.92 -17.64 12.61
CA PHE A 217 22.41 -18.46 11.50
C PHE A 217 20.90 -18.33 11.20
N PHE A 218 20.12 -17.59 12.01
CA PHE A 218 18.66 -17.48 11.91
C PHE A 218 18.08 -16.06 12.07
N ARG A 219 18.90 -15.01 12.19
CA ARG A 219 18.39 -13.64 12.45
C ARG A 219 18.21 -12.77 11.21
N GLY A 220 18.82 -13.13 10.08
CA GLY A 220 18.66 -12.43 8.79
C GLY A 220 17.42 -12.84 7.99
N ALA A 221 17.12 -12.08 6.93
CA ALA A 221 15.97 -12.31 6.04
C ALA A 221 15.96 -13.74 5.45
N LEU A 222 17.13 -14.26 5.07
CA LEU A 222 17.26 -15.62 4.56
C LEU A 222 17.02 -16.68 5.66
N GLY A 223 17.47 -16.40 6.89
CA GLY A 223 17.24 -17.26 8.05
C GLY A 223 15.76 -17.38 8.39
N ARG A 224 15.01 -16.28 8.27
CA ARG A 224 13.54 -16.25 8.43
C ARG A 224 12.84 -17.07 7.34
N SER A 225 13.28 -16.98 6.09
CA SER A 225 12.73 -17.79 4.99
C SER A 225 13.02 -19.28 5.15
N VAL A 226 14.21 -19.65 5.62
CA VAL A 226 14.56 -21.06 5.93
C VAL A 226 13.72 -21.60 7.09
N LEU A 227 13.53 -20.80 8.16
CA LEU A 227 12.66 -21.18 9.27
C LEU A 227 11.20 -21.33 8.84
N LEU A 228 10.71 -20.46 7.96
CA LEU A 228 9.35 -20.57 7.40
C LEU A 228 9.22 -21.86 6.58
N GLY A 229 10.23 -22.20 5.77
CA GLY A 229 10.27 -23.46 5.01
C GLY A 229 10.28 -24.70 5.91
N ILE A 230 11.10 -24.71 6.95
CA ILE A 230 11.12 -25.79 7.96
C ILE A 230 9.77 -25.87 8.68
N ALA A 231 9.22 -24.74 9.12
CA ALA A 231 7.92 -24.69 9.77
C ALA A 231 6.81 -25.25 8.88
N VAL A 232 6.80 -24.95 7.58
CA VAL A 232 5.81 -25.51 6.64
C VAL A 232 5.99 -27.02 6.46
N VAL A 233 7.23 -27.51 6.34
CA VAL A 233 7.51 -28.95 6.17
C VAL A 233 7.13 -29.77 7.41
N PHE A 234 7.29 -29.22 8.62
CA PHE A 234 7.05 -29.95 9.87
C PHE A 234 5.68 -29.66 10.52
N ALA A 235 5.11 -28.47 10.35
CA ALA A 235 3.81 -28.12 10.95
C ALA A 235 2.63 -28.63 10.12
N VAL A 236 2.75 -28.69 8.79
CA VAL A 236 1.66 -29.16 7.91
C VAL A 236 1.30 -30.64 8.17
N PRO A 237 2.26 -31.57 8.39
CA PRO A 237 1.94 -32.94 8.78
C PRO A 237 1.30 -33.07 10.18
N ALA A 238 1.59 -32.15 11.10
CA ALA A 238 1.02 -32.15 12.44
C ALA A 238 -0.43 -31.61 12.48
N LEU A 239 -0.78 -30.72 11.54
CA LEU A 239 -2.11 -30.12 11.43
C LEU A 239 -3.13 -30.98 10.65
N LEU A 240 -2.67 -31.94 9.83
CA LEU A 240 -3.53 -32.78 8.99
C LEU A 240 -4.17 -33.99 9.71
N GLY A 241 -4.02 -34.10 11.03
CA GLY A 241 -4.67 -35.13 11.84
C GLY A 241 -4.06 -36.53 11.68
N SER A 242 -4.19 -37.37 12.72
CA SER A 242 -3.57 -38.70 12.80
C SER A 242 -4.16 -39.75 11.86
N GLU A 243 -5.18 -39.43 11.04
CA GLU A 243 -5.95 -40.41 10.24
C GLU A 243 -5.38 -40.72 8.84
N ILE A 244 -4.33 -40.04 8.39
CA ILE A 244 -3.69 -40.37 7.11
C ILE A 244 -2.76 -41.58 7.29
N ASP A 245 -2.99 -42.63 6.51
CA ASP A 245 -2.13 -43.82 6.45
C ASP A 245 -0.64 -43.45 6.26
N THR A 246 0.26 -44.28 6.79
CA THR A 246 1.71 -44.00 6.83
C THR A 246 2.32 -43.82 5.42
N GLY A 247 1.72 -44.44 4.39
CA GLY A 247 2.17 -44.37 2.99
C GLY A 247 2.07 -42.97 2.38
N PRO A 248 0.88 -42.36 2.29
CA PRO A 248 0.71 -41.00 1.77
C PRO A 248 1.53 -39.92 2.48
N ARG A 249 1.74 -40.05 3.81
CA ARG A 249 2.60 -39.12 4.57
C ARG A 249 4.05 -39.17 4.13
N LEU A 250 4.60 -40.38 3.98
CA LEU A 250 5.96 -40.59 3.48
C LEU A 250 6.12 -40.05 2.05
N PHE A 251 5.12 -40.25 1.20
CA PHE A 251 5.14 -39.73 -0.17
C PHE A 251 5.19 -38.20 -0.21
N LEU A 252 4.33 -37.52 0.55
CA LEU A 252 4.32 -36.05 0.61
C LEU A 252 5.62 -35.48 1.20
N ALA A 253 6.18 -36.14 2.22
CA ALA A 253 7.46 -35.75 2.80
C ALA A 253 8.61 -35.90 1.78
N ILE A 254 8.64 -36.99 1.01
CA ILE A 254 9.63 -37.21 -0.05
C ILE A 254 9.50 -36.16 -1.16
N VAL A 255 8.27 -35.84 -1.59
CA VAL A 255 8.01 -34.80 -2.60
C VAL A 255 8.45 -33.42 -2.11
N ALA A 256 8.18 -33.08 -0.85
CA ALA A 256 8.60 -31.81 -0.26
C ALA A 256 10.15 -31.70 -0.16
N ILE A 257 10.82 -32.77 0.25
CA ILE A 257 12.29 -32.82 0.30
C ILE A 257 12.89 -32.73 -1.11
N ALA A 258 12.33 -33.44 -2.08
CA ALA A 258 12.78 -33.38 -3.48
C ALA A 258 12.61 -31.98 -4.07
N ALA A 259 11.48 -31.32 -3.82
CA ALA A 259 11.24 -29.94 -4.24
C ALA A 259 12.22 -28.96 -3.57
N TRP A 260 12.52 -29.15 -2.30
CA TRP A 260 13.50 -28.33 -1.57
C TRP A 260 14.93 -28.51 -2.08
N VAL A 261 15.36 -29.75 -2.34
CA VAL A 261 16.68 -30.05 -2.93
C VAL A 261 16.78 -29.51 -4.36
N ALA A 262 15.71 -29.62 -5.16
CA ALA A 262 15.66 -29.06 -6.51
C ALA A 262 15.78 -27.52 -6.50
N TRP A 263 15.04 -26.84 -5.61
CA TRP A 263 15.18 -25.40 -5.42
C TRP A 263 16.61 -25.05 -5.00
N PHE A 264 17.17 -25.73 -4.00
CA PHE A 264 18.50 -25.44 -3.47
C PHE A 264 19.61 -25.65 -4.50
N THR A 265 19.49 -26.67 -5.35
CA THR A 265 20.44 -26.94 -6.44
C THR A 265 20.34 -25.92 -7.57
N VAL A 266 19.13 -25.45 -7.93
CA VAL A 266 18.94 -24.33 -8.87
C VAL A 266 19.54 -23.03 -8.32
N LEU A 267 19.36 -22.75 -7.03
CA LEU A 267 19.95 -21.58 -6.38
C LEU A 267 21.48 -21.63 -6.37
N ARG A 268 22.08 -22.83 -6.31
CA ARG A 268 23.53 -23.04 -6.36
C ARG A 268 24.09 -22.93 -7.78
N ARG A 269 23.33 -23.32 -8.81
CA ARG A 269 23.76 -23.25 -10.22
C ARG A 269 23.88 -21.81 -10.73
N HIS A 270 23.10 -20.88 -10.18
CA HIS A 270 23.23 -19.44 -10.45
C HIS A 270 24.39 -18.74 -9.71
N ARG A 271 25.27 -19.49 -9.02
CA ARG A 271 26.41 -18.94 -8.24
C ARG A 271 27.80 -19.15 -8.85
N ASN A 272 27.93 -19.84 -9.99
CA ASN A 272 29.18 -19.88 -10.75
C ASN A 272 28.93 -19.44 -12.20
N PRO A 273 29.08 -18.15 -12.52
CA PRO A 273 29.35 -17.76 -13.90
C PRO A 273 30.83 -18.06 -14.20
N GLU A 274 31.08 -18.97 -15.15
CA GLU A 274 32.19 -18.73 -16.09
C GLU A 274 31.73 -17.68 -17.10
#